data_AF-A0A3N5NNE2-F1
#
_entry.id   AF-A0A3N5NNE2-F1
#
_cell.length_a   1.000
_cell.length_b   1.000
_cell.length_c   1.000
_cell.angle_alpha   90.00
_cell.angle_beta   90.00
_cell.angle_gamma   90.00
#
_symmetry.space_group_name_H-M   'P 1'
#
loop_
_entity.id
_entity.type
_entity.pdbx_description
1 polymer ?
#
loop_
_entity_poly.entity_id
_entity_poly.type
_entity_poly.pdbx_seq_one_letter_code
_entity_poly.pdbx_strand_id
1 'polypeptide(L)' 'NAAFEAAASAPPLQCVLGYSALPLVSTDFQGTTYSAVLDSLSTMRLGEMVKVAAWYDNEWGYACRVAELAEYLVQQGF' A
#
# COMPACT_ATOMS: atom_id res chain seq x y z
N ASN A 1 -10.60 -6.40 7.16
CA ASN A 1 -9.68 -5.33 7.61
C ASN A 1 -8.52 -5.86 8.43
N ALA A 2 -8.73 -6.59 9.53
CA ALA A 2 -7.63 -7.14 10.36
C ALA A 2 -6.52 -7.87 9.58
N ALA A 3 -6.87 -8.66 8.56
CA ALA A 3 -5.88 -9.31 7.70
C ALA A 3 -4.95 -8.33 6.96
N PHE A 4 -5.47 -7.18 6.50
CA PHE A 4 -4.66 -6.15 5.85
C PHE A 4 -3.78 -5.40 6.84
N GLU A 5 -4.28 -5.10 8.04
CA GLU A 5 -3.51 -4.46 9.11
C GLU A 5 -2.31 -5.33 9.54
N ALA A 6 -2.56 -6.63 9.72
CA ALA A 6 -1.50 -7.59 10.02
C ALA A 6 -0.48 -7.69 8.88
N ALA A 7 -0.95 -7.77 7.63
CA ALA A 7 -0.07 -7.85 6.46
C ALA A 7 0.78 -6.59 6.26
N ALA A 8 0.24 -5.39 6.53
CA ALA A 8 0.98 -4.13 6.45
C ALA A 8 2.17 -4.07 7.42
N SER A 9 2.12 -4.85 8.51
CA SER A 9 3.15 -4.86 9.56
C SER A 9 4.10 -6.06 9.46
N ALA A 10 3.92 -6.96 8.49
CA ALA A 10 4.65 -8.22 8.42
C ALA A 10 5.24 -8.47 7.02
N PRO A 11 6.41 -9.12 6.92
CA PRO A 11 6.91 -9.58 5.63
C PRO A 11 5.91 -10.52 4.93
N PRO A 12 5.82 -10.51 3.59
CA PRO A 12 6.65 -9.72 2.66
C PRO A 12 6.10 -8.32 2.36
N LEU A 13 5.00 -7.90 2.98
CA LEU A 13 4.27 -6.69 2.61
C LEU A 13 4.59 -5.47 3.50
N GLN A 14 5.37 -5.67 4.55
CA GLN A 14 5.94 -4.58 5.34
C GLN A 14 6.66 -3.58 4.42
N CYS A 15 6.42 -2.28 4.63
CA CYS A 15 6.90 -1.17 3.79
C CYS A 15 6.35 -1.10 2.34
N VAL A 16 5.57 -2.09 1.90
CA VAL A 16 4.91 -2.10 0.58
C VAL A 16 3.42 -1.79 0.71
N LEU A 17 2.74 -2.42 1.67
CA LEU A 17 1.33 -2.20 1.99
C LEU A 17 1.22 -1.32 3.25
N GLY A 18 0.48 -0.24 3.15
CA GLY A 18 0.02 0.55 4.28
C GLY A 18 -1.42 0.22 4.68
N TYR A 19 -1.80 0.61 5.89
CA TYR A 19 -3.17 0.49 6.40
C TYR A 19 -3.53 1.79 7.13
N SER A 20 -4.70 2.35 6.83
CA SER A 20 -5.22 3.53 7.52
C SER A 20 -6.61 3.27 8.10
N ALA A 21 -6.78 3.65 9.36
CA ALA A 21 -8.07 3.73 10.07
C ALA A 21 -8.47 5.18 10.38
N LEU A 22 -7.85 6.13 9.68
CA LEU A 22 -8.10 7.57 9.81
C LEU A 22 -8.95 8.08 8.63
N PRO A 23 -9.80 9.09 8.82
CA PRO A 23 -10.63 9.68 7.76
C PRO A 23 -9.81 10.63 6.89
N LEU A 24 -8.89 10.08 6.09
CA LEU A 24 -7.96 10.81 5.23
C LEU A 24 -8.53 11.03 3.82
N VAL A 25 -7.92 11.97 3.10
CA VAL A 25 -8.21 12.30 1.70
C VAL A 25 -6.94 12.23 0.83
N SER A 26 -7.08 12.42 -0.48
CA SER A 26 -6.00 12.22 -1.46
C SER A 26 -4.68 12.90 -1.11
N THR A 27 -4.73 14.15 -0.63
CA THR A 27 -3.53 14.95 -0.35
C THR A 27 -2.71 14.39 0.81
N ASP A 28 -3.34 13.68 1.75
CA ASP A 28 -2.65 13.07 2.89
C ASP A 28 -1.73 11.91 2.47
N PHE A 29 -1.90 11.38 1.26
CA PHE A 29 -1.10 10.28 0.71
C PHE A 29 0.03 10.75 -0.21
N GLN A 30 0.17 12.06 -0.45
CA GLN A 30 1.26 12.59 -1.26
C GLN A 30 2.61 12.29 -0.62
N GLY A 31 3.56 11.79 -1.42
CA GLY A 31 4.89 11.42 -0.96
C GLY A 31 4.94 10.14 -0.11
N THR A 32 3.85 9.39 -0.03
CA THR A 32 3.88 8.08 0.64
C THR A 32 4.72 7.09 -0.17
N THR A 33 5.55 6.31 0.53
CA THR A 33 6.43 5.30 -0.10
C THR A 33 5.77 3.93 -0.27
N TYR A 34 4.57 3.76 0.28
CA TYR A 34 3.78 2.53 0.11
C TYR A 34 3.26 2.42 -1.33
N SER A 35 3.18 1.20 -1.85
CA SER A 35 2.55 0.93 -3.15
C SER A 35 1.03 1.01 -3.09
N ALA A 36 0.46 0.75 -1.92
CA ALA A 36 -0.96 0.93 -1.65
C ALA A 36 -1.16 1.13 -0.15
N VAL A 37 -2.06 2.03 0.24
CA VAL A 37 -2.52 2.20 1.63
C VAL A 37 -3.99 1.87 1.68
N LEU A 38 -4.36 0.78 2.36
CA LEU A 38 -5.75 0.40 2.51
C LEU A 38 -6.51 1.46 3.31
N ASP A 39 -7.60 1.96 2.75
CA ASP A 39 -8.58 2.76 3.48
C ASP A 39 -9.60 1.81 4.13
N SER A 40 -9.43 1.57 5.44
CA SER A 40 -10.28 0.65 6.18
C SER A 40 -11.70 1.19 6.43
N LEU A 41 -11.87 2.52 6.42
CA LEU A 41 -13.18 3.16 6.62
C LEU A 41 -14.02 3.09 5.34
N SER A 42 -13.37 3.15 4.17
CA SER A 42 -14.01 2.99 2.86
C SER A 42 -14.15 1.53 2.41
N THR A 43 -13.41 0.60 3.03
CA THR A 43 -13.46 -0.84 2.76
C THR A 43 -14.59 -1.51 3.53
N MET A 44 -15.57 -2.09 2.84
CA MET A 44 -16.80 -2.59 3.45
C MET A 44 -17.40 -3.80 2.74
N ARG A 45 -18.17 -4.60 3.49
CA ARG A 45 -18.95 -5.73 2.98
C ARG A 45 -20.34 -5.24 2.56
N LEU A 46 -20.79 -5.69 1.39
CA LEU A 46 -22.15 -5.49 0.87
C LEU A 46 -22.76 -6.87 0.54
N GLY A 47 -23.52 -7.45 1.46
CA GLY A 47 -23.99 -8.83 1.33
C GLY A 47 -22.82 -9.80 1.23
N GLU A 48 -22.76 -10.62 0.18
CA GLU A 48 -21.62 -11.53 -0.06
C GLU A 48 -20.45 -10.89 -0.81
N MET A 49 -20.58 -9.62 -1.23
CA MET A 49 -19.52 -8.88 -1.90
C MET A 49 -18.71 -8.02 -0.93
N VAL A 50 -17.47 -7.71 -1.31
CA VAL A 50 -16.61 -6.80 -0.57
C VAL A 50 -16.11 -5.71 -1.52
N LYS A 51 -16.29 -4.45 -1.14
CA LYS A 51 -15.64 -3.30 -1.76
C LYS A 51 -14.36 -3.01 -0.99
N VAL A 52 -13.23 -3.12 -1.65
CA VAL A 52 -11.91 -2.77 -1.11
C VAL A 52 -11.47 -1.44 -1.70
N ALA A 53 -11.02 -0.51 -0.86
CA ALA A 53 -10.51 0.79 -1.28
C ALA A 53 -9.09 0.99 -0.76
N ALA A 54 -8.20 1.46 -1.63
CA ALA A 54 -6.82 1.76 -1.29
C ALA A 54 -6.33 2.98 -2.06
N TRP A 55 -5.50 3.78 -1.41
CA TRP A 55 -4.84 4.94 -1.99
C TRP A 55 -3.43 4.60 -2.43
N TYR A 56 -2.91 5.32 -3.41
CA TYR A 56 -1.50 5.27 -3.78
C TYR A 56 -1.10 6.62 -4.38
N ASP A 57 0.11 7.07 -4.08
CA ASP A 57 0.74 8.14 -4.83
C ASP A 57 1.27 7.53 -6.14
N ASN A 58 0.67 7.92 -7.26
CA ASN A 58 1.00 7.37 -8.57
C ASN A 58 2.39 7.79 -9.08
N GLU A 59 3.00 8.82 -8.49
CA GLU A 59 4.36 9.26 -8.83
C GLU A 59 5.36 8.65 -7.85
N TRP A 60 5.16 8.88 -6.55
CA TRP A 60 6.19 8.63 -5.54
C TRP A 60 6.32 7.16 -5.17
N GLY A 61 5.21 6.50 -4.81
CA GLY A 61 5.22 5.09 -4.43
C GLY A 61 5.70 4.18 -5.56
N TYR A 62 5.34 4.51 -6.81
CA TYR A 62 5.83 3.80 -7.99
C TYR A 62 7.33 4.02 -8.23
N ALA A 63 7.82 5.27 -8.13
CA ALA A 63 9.24 5.56 -8.28
C ALA A 63 10.11 4.81 -7.25
N CYS A 64 9.65 4.71 -6.00
CA CYS A 64 10.32 3.88 -4.98
C CYS A 64 10.42 2.41 -5.40
N ARG A 65 9.34 1.81 -5.92
CA ARG A 65 9.36 0.41 -6.39
C ARG A 65 10.30 0.19 -7.57
N VAL A 66 10.40 1.15 -8.48
CA VAL A 66 11.35 1.07 -9.61
C VAL A 66 12.80 1.10 -9.10
N ALA A 67 13.11 1.97 -8.14
CA ALA A 67 14.45 2.04 -7.53
C ALA A 67 14.81 0.73 -6.79
N GLU A 68 13.88 0.19 -6.00
CA GLU A 68 14.06 -1.10 -5.31
C GLU A 68 14.23 -2.26 -6.31
N LEU A 69 13.48 -2.26 -7.42
CA LEU A 69 13.66 -3.26 -8.47
C LEU A 69 15.04 -3.16 -9.11
N ALA A 70 15.54 -1.95 -9.37
CA ALA A 70 16.89 -1.76 -9.91
C ALA A 70 17.96 -2.28 -8.94
N GLU A 71 17.83 -1.99 -7.65
CA GLU A 71 18.71 -2.53 -6.62
C GLU A 71 18.64 -4.06 -6.57
N TYR A 72 17.44 -4.63 -6.60
CA TYR A 72 17.24 -6.07 -6.65
C TYR A 72 17.93 -6.71 -7.85
N LEU A 73 17.81 -6.13 -9.05
CA LEU A 73 18.46 -6.65 -10.26
C LEU A 73 19.99 -6.66 -10.13
N VAL A 74 20.59 -5.59 -9.58
CA VAL A 74 22.03 -5.54 -9.31
C VAL A 74 22.45 -6.64 -8.33
N GLN A 75 21.65 -6.88 -7.28
CA GLN A 75 21.91 -7.97 -6.32
C GLN A 75 21.80 -9.36 -6.97
N GLN A 76 21.00 -9.51 -8.03
CA GLN A 76 20.90 -10.75 -8.81
C GLN A 76 22.00 -10.90 -9.88
N GLY A 77 22.89 -9.92 -10.04
CA GLY A 77 24.04 -9.98 -10.96
C GLY A 77 23.78 -9.45 -12.36
N PHE A 78 22.78 -8.57 -12.54
CA PHE A 78 22.71 -7.67 -13.69
C PHE A 78 23.72 -6.51 -13.60
#